data_AF-A0A392RN33-F1
#
_entry.id   AF-A0A392RN33-F1
#
_cell.length_a   1.000
_cell.length_b   1.000
_cell.length_c   1.000
_cell.angle_alpha   90.00
_cell.angle_beta   90.00
_cell.angle_gamma   90.00
#
_symmetry.space_group_name_H-M   'P 1'
#
loop_
_entity.id
_entity.type
_entity.pdbx_description
1 polymer ?
#
loop_
_entity_poly.entity_id
_entity_poly.type
_entity_poly.pdbx_seq_one_letter_code
_entity_poly.pdbx_strand_id
1 'polypeptide(L)'
;DGSCVGAMTKVVQGFDEAVEVEAFGLIVAIEWAKALRHQAIVIELDNNIIVQTVHSGRYPRNYWGNLVRSGGDYLRENTHIVLQWVRRSGNKVAYFLARWAEAEPNKHWVDYLPPHIVGHIQKDMLPP
;
A
#
# COMPACT_ATOMS: atom_id res chain seq x y z
N ASP A 1 15.25 4.42 -7.35
CA ASP A 1 15.94 4.91 -6.14
C ASP A 1 14.96 5.77 -5.36
N GLY A 2 14.29 5.18 -4.38
CA GLY A 2 13.31 5.85 -3.53
C GLY A 2 13.74 5.73 -2.08
N SER A 3 13.69 6.84 -1.33
CA SER A 3 13.82 6.81 0.13
C SER A 3 12.47 6.48 0.75
N CYS A 4 12.43 5.54 1.71
CA CYS A 4 11.23 5.27 2.49
C CYS A 4 10.78 6.54 3.22
N VAL A 5 9.51 6.92 3.02
CA VAL A 5 8.91 8.13 3.62
C VAL A 5 8.15 7.84 4.93
N GLY A 6 8.02 6.56 5.29
CA GLY A 6 7.43 6.09 6.55
C GLY A 6 6.90 4.66 6.47
N ALA A 7 6.34 4.18 7.58
CA ALA A 7 5.53 2.95 7.63
C ALA A 7 4.23 3.15 8.42
N MET A 8 3.21 2.36 8.11
CA MET A 8 1.95 2.36 8.86
C MET A 8 1.36 0.96 9.00
N THR A 9 0.64 0.73 10.10
CA THR A 9 -0.28 -0.40 10.26
C THR A 9 -1.70 0.11 10.38
N LYS A 10 -2.66 -0.65 9.84
CA LYS A 10 -4.07 -0.38 10.04
C LYS A 10 -4.80 -1.70 10.20
N VAL A 11 -5.61 -1.80 11.25
CA VAL A 11 -6.52 -2.94 11.42
C VAL A 11 -7.84 -2.60 10.77
N VAL A 12 -8.33 -3.55 9.99
CA VAL A 12 -9.62 -3.45 9.31
C VAL A 12 -10.40 -4.72 9.62
N GLN A 13 -11.65 -4.55 10.02
CA GLN A 13 -12.57 -5.65 10.35
C GLN A 13 -13.70 -5.70 9.33
N GLY A 14 -14.30 -6.87 9.16
CA GLY A 14 -15.47 -7.05 8.29
C GLY A 14 -15.15 -7.33 6.82
N PHE A 15 -13.96 -7.84 6.53
CA PHE A 15 -13.61 -8.39 5.21
C PHE A 15 -13.42 -9.89 5.30
N ASP A 16 -14.06 -10.61 4.40
CA ASP A 16 -13.98 -12.08 4.33
C ASP A 16 -13.00 -12.53 3.25
N GLU A 17 -12.65 -11.65 2.30
CA GLU A 17 -11.74 -11.96 1.21
C GLU A 17 -10.45 -11.15 1.26
N ALA A 18 -9.32 -11.81 1.01
CA ALA A 18 -8.01 -11.17 0.95
C ALA A 18 -7.95 -10.02 -0.08
N VAL A 19 -8.70 -10.12 -1.19
CA VAL A 19 -8.74 -9.05 -2.20
C VAL A 19 -9.36 -7.76 -1.66
N GLU A 20 -10.32 -7.86 -0.74
CA GLU A 20 -10.96 -6.69 -0.13
C GLU A 20 -9.99 -5.98 0.83
N VAL A 21 -9.24 -6.77 1.61
CA VAL A 21 -8.20 -6.26 2.52
C VAL A 21 -7.09 -5.56 1.74
N GLU A 22 -6.61 -6.17 0.66
CA GLU A 22 -5.58 -5.57 -0.21
C GLU A 22 -6.09 -4.31 -0.92
N ALA A 23 -7.35 -4.33 -1.39
CA ALA A 23 -7.98 -3.16 -2.00
C ALA A 23 -8.09 -2.00 -1.00
N PHE A 24 -8.45 -2.29 0.25
CA PHE A 24 -8.48 -1.29 1.31
C PHE A 24 -7.08 -0.78 1.64
N GLY A 25 -6.08 -1.68 1.71
CA GLY A 25 -4.67 -1.31 1.90
C GLY A 25 -4.19 -0.30 0.85
N LEU A 26 -4.52 -0.54 -0.43
CA LEU A 26 -4.22 0.40 -1.51
C LEU A 26 -4.89 1.77 -1.29
N ILE A 27 -6.18 1.83 -0.93
CA ILE A 27 -6.86 3.10 -0.68
C ILE A 27 -6.21 3.87 0.46
N VAL A 28 -5.83 3.18 1.53
CA VAL A 28 -5.13 3.78 2.68
C VAL A 28 -3.77 4.34 2.26
N ALA A 29 -3.02 3.60 1.44
CA ALA A 29 -1.73 4.06 0.90
C ALA A 29 -1.91 5.30 0.01
N ILE A 30 -2.96 5.32 -0.83
CA ILE A 30 -3.30 6.47 -1.67
C ILE A 30 -3.63 7.69 -0.80
N GLU A 31 -4.52 7.57 0.19
CA GLU A 31 -4.86 8.67 1.10
C GLU A 31 -3.63 9.22 1.83
N TRP A 32 -2.71 8.35 2.21
CA TRP A 32 -1.47 8.80 2.82
C TRP A 32 -0.55 9.51 1.83
N ALA A 33 -0.43 9.01 0.59
CA ALA A 33 0.31 9.67 -0.47
C ALA A 33 -0.24 11.08 -0.78
N LYS A 34 -1.56 11.31 -0.66
CA LYS A 34 -2.16 12.66 -0.77
C LYS A 34 -1.60 13.64 0.26
N ALA A 35 -1.34 13.16 1.48
CA ALA A 35 -0.81 13.99 2.56
C ALA A 35 0.65 14.41 2.34
N LEU A 36 1.40 13.65 1.54
CA LEU A 36 2.83 13.86 1.27
C LEU A 36 3.13 14.86 0.12
N ARG A 37 2.09 15.52 -0.42
CA ARG A 37 2.08 16.61 -1.43
C ARG A 37 3.41 16.87 -2.18
N HIS A 38 3.37 16.77 -3.52
CA HIS A 38 4.45 17.16 -4.47
C HIS A 38 5.69 16.25 -4.52
N GLN A 39 5.71 15.11 -3.83
CA GLN A 39 6.74 14.09 -4.01
C GLN A 39 6.31 13.08 -5.08
N ALA A 40 7.27 12.61 -5.88
CA ALA A 40 7.05 11.46 -6.74
C ALA A 40 6.98 10.21 -5.86
N ILE A 41 5.85 9.49 -5.90
CA ILE A 41 5.57 8.36 -5.01
C ILE A 41 5.32 7.13 -5.87
N VAL A 42 5.97 6.02 -5.50
CA VAL A 42 5.66 4.70 -6.05
C VAL A 42 4.96 3.90 -4.95
N ILE A 43 3.74 3.46 -5.23
CA ILE A 43 3.00 2.51 -4.39
C ILE A 43 3.24 1.13 -4.98
N GLU A 44 3.85 0.24 -4.21
CA GLU A 44 4.10 -1.14 -4.60
C GLU A 44 3.06 -2.08 -3.96
N LEU A 45 2.50 -2.99 -4.76
CA LEU A 45 1.50 -3.97 -4.30
C LEU A 45 1.79 -5.34 -4.93
N ASP A 46 1.68 -6.43 -4.16
CA ASP A 46 1.88 -7.79 -4.68
C ASP A 46 0.60 -8.47 -5.20
N ASN A 47 -0.56 -7.84 -4.98
CA ASN A 47 -1.83 -8.28 -5.55
C ASN A 47 -1.99 -7.82 -7.02
N ASN A 48 -1.59 -8.68 -7.95
CA ASN A 48 -1.66 -8.39 -9.39
C ASN A 48 -3.09 -8.12 -9.90
N ILE A 49 -4.12 -8.73 -9.30
CA ILE A 49 -5.52 -8.54 -9.72
C ILE A 49 -5.92 -7.07 -9.55
N ILE A 50 -5.59 -6.49 -8.39
CA ILE A 50 -5.87 -5.10 -8.09
C ILE A 50 -5.06 -4.18 -9.03
N VAL A 51 -3.75 -4.43 -9.18
CA VAL A 51 -2.91 -3.58 -10.04
C VAL A 51 -3.42 -3.56 -11.49
N GLN A 52 -3.73 -4.72 -12.07
CA GLN A 52 -4.27 -4.79 -13.43
C GLN A 52 -5.65 -4.13 -13.55
N THR A 53 -6.49 -4.25 -12.52
CA THR A 53 -7.81 -3.61 -12.49
C THR A 53 -7.67 -2.08 -12.52
N VAL A 54 -6.75 -1.52 -11.73
CA VAL A 54 -6.45 -0.09 -11.71
C VAL A 54 -5.87 0.37 -13.04
N HIS A 55 -4.86 -0.32 -13.55
CA HIS A 55 -4.19 0.04 -14.82
C HIS A 55 -5.12 -0.03 -16.03
N SER A 56 -5.98 -1.06 -16.11
CA SER A 56 -6.94 -1.20 -17.20
C SER A 56 -8.12 -0.25 -17.11
N GLY A 57 -8.38 0.33 -15.92
CA GLY A 57 -9.58 1.13 -15.64
C GLY A 57 -10.89 0.34 -15.72
N ARG A 58 -10.83 -1.01 -15.72
CA ARG A 58 -11.99 -1.90 -15.84
C ARG A 58 -12.33 -2.52 -14.50
N TYR A 59 -13.19 -1.86 -13.75
CA TYR A 59 -13.54 -2.26 -12.39
C TYR A 59 -14.70 -3.26 -12.36
N PRO A 60 -14.58 -4.40 -11.65
CA PRO A 60 -15.70 -5.31 -11.45
C PRO A 60 -16.82 -4.63 -10.65
N ARG A 61 -18.06 -5.05 -10.89
CA ARG A 61 -19.25 -4.54 -10.19
C ARG A 61 -19.46 -5.26 -8.85
N ASN A 62 -18.48 -5.19 -7.98
CA ASN A 62 -18.52 -5.72 -6.61
C ASN A 62 -17.93 -4.70 -5.63
N TYR A 63 -17.92 -5.04 -4.34
CA TYR A 63 -17.48 -4.14 -3.27
C TYR A 63 -16.06 -3.62 -3.50
N TRP A 64 -15.07 -4.52 -3.63
CA TRP A 64 -13.68 -4.09 -3.79
C TRP A 64 -13.44 -3.36 -5.12
N GLY A 65 -14.15 -3.72 -6.19
CA GLY A 65 -14.05 -3.04 -7.49
C GLY A 65 -14.52 -1.59 -7.42
N ASN A 66 -15.59 -1.33 -6.66
CA ASN A 66 -16.04 0.04 -6.37
C ASN A 66 -15.05 0.77 -5.47
N LEU A 67 -14.47 0.07 -4.48
CA LEU A 67 -13.48 0.64 -3.56
C LEU A 67 -12.23 1.13 -4.32
N VAL A 68 -11.65 0.30 -5.20
CA VAL A 68 -10.42 0.66 -5.94
C VAL A 68 -10.67 1.62 -7.10
N ARG A 69 -11.93 1.78 -7.55
CA ARG A 69 -12.28 2.74 -8.62
C ARG A 69 -11.92 4.17 -8.22
N SER A 70 -12.31 4.60 -7.02
CA SER A 70 -12.02 5.95 -6.54
C SER A 70 -10.52 6.22 -6.43
N GLY A 71 -9.75 5.23 -5.95
CA GLY A 71 -8.30 5.30 -5.91
C GLY A 71 -7.67 5.37 -7.31
N GLY A 72 -8.14 4.54 -8.24
CA GLY A 72 -7.64 4.53 -9.62
C GLY A 72 -7.96 5.81 -10.40
N ASP A 73 -9.14 6.39 -10.19
CA ASP A 73 -9.50 7.69 -10.76
C ASP A 73 -8.56 8.80 -10.24
N TYR A 74 -8.29 8.81 -8.93
CA TYR A 74 -7.34 9.73 -8.32
C TYR A 74 -5.92 9.58 -8.89
N LEU A 75 -5.40 8.35 -9.02
CA LEU A 75 -4.08 8.10 -9.59
C LEU A 75 -3.96 8.57 -11.04
N ARG A 76 -5.05 8.45 -11.83
CA ARG A 76 -5.08 8.92 -13.22
C ARG A 76 -4.96 10.44 -13.32
N GLU A 77 -5.57 11.16 -12.39
CA GLU A 77 -5.49 12.62 -12.29
C GLU A 77 -4.15 13.09 -11.68
N ASN A 78 -3.44 12.21 -10.97
CA ASN A 78 -2.24 12.54 -10.19
C ASN A 78 -1.05 11.65 -10.58
N THR A 79 -0.50 11.89 -11.78
CA THR A 79 0.56 11.06 -12.39
C THR A 79 1.90 11.05 -11.64
N HIS A 80 2.05 11.86 -10.59
CA HIS A 80 3.22 11.82 -9.70
C HIS A 80 3.14 10.66 -8.68
N ILE A 81 1.99 9.98 -8.58
CA ILE A 81 1.80 8.79 -7.77
C ILE A 81 1.56 7.62 -8.72
N VAL A 82 2.45 6.63 -8.72
CA VAL A 82 2.39 5.48 -9.62
C VAL A 82 2.14 4.21 -8.83
N LEU A 83 1.19 3.39 -9.30
CA LEU A 83 0.97 2.04 -8.77
C LEU A 83 1.79 1.03 -9.57
N GLN A 84 2.62 0.24 -8.89
CA GLN A 84 3.47 -0.79 -9.48
C GLN A 84 3.19 -2.15 -8.86
N TRP A 85 3.12 -3.18 -9.70
CA TRP A 85 3.10 -4.56 -9.21
C TRP A 85 4.51 -5.02 -8.87
N VAL A 86 4.64 -5.66 -7.71
CA VAL A 86 5.87 -6.34 -7.30
C VAL A 86 5.57 -7.80 -6.97
N ARG A 87 6.58 -8.66 -7.07
CA ARG A 87 6.44 -10.04 -6.58
C ARG A 87 6.24 -10.01 -5.06
N ARG A 88 5.52 -10.97 -4.51
CA ARG A 88 5.37 -11.15 -3.04
C ARG A 88 6.72 -11.22 -2.30
N SER A 89 7.77 -11.71 -2.97
CA SER A 89 9.13 -11.70 -2.42
C SER A 89 9.73 -10.30 -2.25
N GLY A 90 9.24 -9.32 -3.02
CA GLY A 90 9.55 -7.89 -2.90
C GLY A 90 8.64 -7.17 -1.91
N ASN A 91 7.36 -7.55 -1.78
CA ASN A 91 6.43 -6.93 -0.82
C ASN A 91 6.52 -7.48 0.63
N LYS A 92 7.72 -7.90 1.06
CA LYS A 92 7.88 -8.55 2.37
C LYS A 92 7.60 -7.60 3.52
N VAL A 93 7.97 -6.33 3.39
CA VAL A 93 7.77 -5.32 4.44
C VAL A 93 6.29 -5.12 4.73
N ALA A 94 5.46 -4.91 3.70
CA ALA A 94 4.02 -4.78 3.89
C ALA A 94 3.41 -6.06 4.49
N TYR A 95 3.87 -7.24 4.07
CA TYR A 95 3.43 -8.50 4.67
C TYR A 95 3.76 -8.59 6.18
N PHE A 96 4.97 -8.18 6.59
CA PHE A 96 5.33 -8.14 8.01
C PHE A 96 4.53 -7.08 8.78
N LEU A 97 4.30 -5.90 8.20
CA LEU A 97 3.47 -4.85 8.80
C LEU A 97 2.02 -5.31 8.99
N ALA A 98 1.44 -6.00 8.01
CA ALA A 98 0.08 -6.54 8.11
C ALA A 98 -0.04 -7.53 9.28
N ARG A 99 0.93 -8.43 9.44
CA ARG A 99 0.98 -9.32 10.62
C ARG A 99 1.20 -8.57 11.93
N TRP A 100 2.01 -7.52 11.89
CA TRP A 100 2.30 -6.72 13.08
C TRP A 100 1.11 -5.88 13.54
N ALA A 101 0.17 -5.55 12.64
CA ALA A 101 -1.04 -4.83 12.98
C ALA A 101 -1.89 -5.55 14.07
N GLU A 102 -1.74 -6.87 14.23
CA GLU A 102 -2.36 -7.61 15.35
C GLU A 102 -1.77 -7.24 16.71
N ALA A 103 -0.45 -7.00 16.78
CA ALA A 103 0.25 -6.64 18.01
C ALA A 103 0.23 -5.13 18.28
N GLU A 104 0.39 -4.32 17.23
CA GLU A 104 0.34 -2.86 17.30
C GLU A 104 -0.59 -2.29 16.22
N PRO A 105 -1.91 -2.25 16.50
CA PRO A 105 -2.90 -1.76 15.56
C PRO A 105 -2.83 -0.24 15.39
N ASN A 106 -3.11 0.23 14.16
CA ASN A 106 -3.34 1.64 13.83
C ASN A 106 -2.18 2.58 14.19
N LYS A 107 -0.95 2.17 13.88
CA LYS A 107 0.26 2.97 14.12
C LYS A 107 0.76 3.63 12.84
N HIS A 108 1.45 4.74 13.02
CA HIS A 108 2.09 5.51 11.98
C HIS A 108 3.48 5.92 12.45
N TRP A 109 4.49 5.63 11.64
CA TRP A 109 5.90 5.89 11.94
C TRP A 109 6.51 6.67 10.79
N VAL A 110 6.85 7.92 11.05
CA VAL A 110 7.50 8.84 10.09
C VAL A 110 8.96 9.02 10.46
N ASP A 111 9.24 9.32 11.73
CA ASP A 111 10.57 9.71 12.21
C ASP A 111 11.31 8.60 12.99
N TYR A 112 10.58 7.61 13.49
CA TYR A 112 11.13 6.51 14.28
C TYR A 112 10.40 5.21 13.97
N LEU A 113 11.10 4.31 13.27
CA LEU A 113 10.62 2.96 13.03
C LEU A 113 10.80 2.11 14.30
N PRO A 114 9.81 1.30 14.69
CA PRO A 114 9.96 0.43 15.84
C PRO A 114 11.11 -0.56 15.65
N PRO A 115 11.97 -0.80 16.67
CA PRO A 115 13.19 -1.59 16.55
C PRO A 115 12.98 -2.98 15.93
N HIS A 116 11.83 -3.59 16.16
CA HIS A 116 11.46 -4.93 15.66
C HIS A 116 11.01 -4.97 14.20
N ILE A 117 10.61 -3.85 13.59
CA ILE A 117 10.31 -3.75 12.14
C ILE A 117 11.38 -3.00 11.36
N VAL A 118 12.27 -2.26 12.04
CA VAL A 118 13.46 -1.61 11.45
C VAL A 118 14.25 -2.57 10.57
N GLY A 119 14.58 -3.78 11.03
CA GLY A 119 15.38 -4.73 10.25
C GLY A 119 14.69 -5.29 9.00
N HIS A 120 13.36 -5.18 8.91
CA HIS A 120 12.59 -5.53 7.72
C HIS A 120 12.49 -4.35 6.77
N ILE A 121 12.15 -3.16 7.28
CA ILE A 121 12.02 -1.94 6.48
C ILE A 121 13.39 -1.50 5.92
N GLN A 122 14.47 -1.63 6.69
CA GLN A 122 15.83 -1.34 6.23
C GLN A 122 16.30 -2.19 5.05
N LYS A 123 15.71 -3.38 4.84
CA LYS A 123 16.05 -4.22 3.67
C LYS A 123 15.45 -3.69 2.37
N ASP A 124 14.39 -2.89 2.43
CA ASP A 124 13.88 -2.10 1.29
C ASP A 124 14.65 -0.77 1.13
N MET A 125 15.38 -0.32 2.16
CA MET A 125 16.17 0.93 2.14
C MET A 125 17.56 0.79 1.49
N LEU A 126 18.07 -0.43 1.32
CA LEU A 126 19.38 -0.67 0.72
C LEU A 126 19.22 -1.08 -0.75
N PRO A 127 19.96 -0.46 -1.69
CA PRO A 127 19.97 -0.93 -3.08
C PRO A 127 20.51 -2.38 -3.15
N PRO A 128 20.11 -3.16 -4.18
CA PRO A 128 20.60 -4.52 -4.39
C PRO A 128 22.12 -4.59 -4.56
#